data_AF-A0A967R077-F1
#
_entry.id   AF-A0A967R077-F1
#
_cell.length_a   1.000
_cell.length_b   1.000
_cell.length_c   1.000
_cell.angle_alpha   90.00
_cell.angle_beta   90.00
_cell.angle_gamma   90.00
#
_symmetry.space_group_name_H-M   'P 1'
#
loop_
_entity.id
_entity.type
_entity.pdbx_description
1 polymer ?
#
loop_
_entity_poly.entity_id
_entity_poly.type
_entity_poly.pdbx_seq_one_letter_code
_entity_poly.pdbx_strand_id
1 'polypeptide(L)'
;SWQVGLMPLKFLDSDGIGDTAAAVAAIDYAIDNGARVINASWGRGSYSVALRRAVEHAAERGVLFVAAAGNSLPGKDNDQIPFFPAS
;
A
#
# COMPACT_ATOMS: atom_id res chain seq x y z
N SER A 1 -20.25 2.70 -3.24
CA SER A 1 -20.38 3.82 -4.20
C SER A 1 -20.28 3.25 -5.59
N TRP A 2 -21.23 3.52 -6.49
CA TRP A 2 -21.25 3.00 -7.86
C TRP A 2 -20.72 4.00 -8.91
N GLN A 3 -20.38 5.22 -8.49
CA GLN A 3 -19.74 6.24 -9.31
C GLN A 3 -18.40 6.60 -8.67
N VAL A 4 -17.32 6.03 -9.19
CA VAL A 4 -15.94 6.27 -8.75
C VAL A 4 -15.01 6.34 -9.96
N GLY A 5 -14.02 7.22 -9.93
CA GLY A 5 -12.90 7.18 -10.87
C GLY A 5 -11.87 6.14 -10.41
N LEU A 6 -11.26 5.43 -11.36
CA LEU A 6 -10.19 4.48 -11.08
C LEU A 6 -8.86 5.02 -11.61
N MET A 7 -7.81 4.88 -10.80
CA MET A 7 -6.43 5.22 -11.15
C MET A 7 -5.57 3.96 -11.03
N PRO A 8 -5.39 3.18 -12.11
CA PRO A 8 -4.60 1.97 -12.07
C PRO A 8 -3.10 2.31 -12.04
N LEU A 9 -2.43 2.00 -10.92
CA LEU A 9 -0.99 2.21 -10.76
C LEU A 9 -0.28 0.86 -10.69
N LYS A 10 0.25 0.43 -11.84
CA LYS A 10 0.95 -0.86 -11.96
C LYS A 10 2.40 -0.73 -11.53
N PHE A 11 2.77 -1.43 -10.47
CA PHE A 11 4.16 -1.61 -10.04
C PHE A 11 4.53 -3.08 -9.78
N LEU A 12 3.56 -4.00 -9.85
CA LEU A 12 3.76 -5.44 -9.79
C LEU A 12 3.78 -6.04 -11.21
N ASP A 13 4.63 -7.03 -11.43
CA ASP A 13 4.72 -7.80 -12.66
C ASP A 13 3.63 -8.89 -12.77
N SER A 14 3.76 -9.81 -13.74
CA SER A 14 2.81 -10.90 -13.96
C SER A 14 2.78 -11.95 -12.84
N ASP A 15 3.86 -12.06 -12.06
CA ASP A 15 3.98 -12.98 -10.94
C ASP A 15 3.56 -12.32 -9.61
N GLY A 16 3.14 -11.05 -9.66
CA GLY A 16 2.76 -10.27 -8.48
C GLY A 16 3.97 -9.75 -7.70
N ILE A 17 5.15 -9.70 -8.32
CA ILE A 17 6.40 -9.24 -7.71
C ILE A 17 6.67 -7.79 -8.13
N GLY A 18 7.16 -6.97 -7.21
CA GLY A 18 7.55 -5.60 -7.50
C GLY A 18 8.48 -5.01 -6.46
N ASP A 19 9.05 -3.87 -6.80
CA ASP A 19 10.00 -3.16 -5.94
C ASP A 19 9.29 -2.19 -4.99
N THR A 20 9.84 -2.05 -3.79
CA THR A 20 9.37 -1.09 -2.78
C THR A 20 9.52 0.35 -3.27
N ALA A 21 10.57 0.67 -4.03
CA ALA A 21 10.73 2.01 -4.60
C ALA A 21 9.61 2.35 -5.60
N ALA A 22 9.21 1.38 -6.43
CA ALA A 22 8.10 1.55 -7.36
C ALA A 22 6.74 1.67 -6.63
N ALA A 23 6.56 0.93 -5.53
CA ALA A 23 5.38 1.09 -4.67
C ALA A 23 5.30 2.49 -4.06
N VAL A 24 6.43 3.04 -3.55
CA VAL A 24 6.50 4.40 -3.02
C VAL A 24 6.15 5.43 -4.10
N ALA A 25 6.76 5.32 -5.29
CA ALA A 25 6.47 6.22 -6.41
C ALA A 25 5.00 6.16 -6.84
N ALA A 26 4.37 5.00 -6.80
CA ALA A 26 2.94 4.85 -7.07
C ALA A 26 2.07 5.54 -6.01
N ILE A 27 2.44 5.43 -4.72
CA ILE A 27 1.72 6.12 -3.64
C ILE A 27 1.80 7.63 -3.81
N ASP A 28 3.00 8.16 -4.04
CA ASP A 28 3.20 9.60 -4.24
C ASP A 28 2.44 10.09 -5.49
N TYR A 29 2.48 9.33 -6.59
CA TYR A 29 1.69 9.65 -7.79
C TYR A 29 0.19 9.71 -7.48
N ALA A 30 -0.35 8.75 -6.71
CA ALA A 30 -1.76 8.75 -6.34
C ALA A 30 -2.13 10.00 -5.54
N ILE A 31 -1.30 10.36 -4.55
CA ILE A 31 -1.48 11.55 -3.71
C ILE A 31 -1.50 12.81 -4.59
N ASP A 32 -0.49 12.97 -5.46
CA ASP A 32 -0.34 14.16 -6.29
C ASP A 32 -1.44 14.30 -7.35
N ASN A 33 -2.02 13.18 -7.78
CA ASN A 33 -3.14 13.16 -8.72
C ASN A 33 -4.52 13.14 -8.03
N GLY A 34 -4.58 13.47 -6.74
CA GLY A 34 -5.84 13.71 -6.03
C GLY A 34 -6.62 12.46 -5.68
N ALA A 35 -5.96 11.31 -5.56
CA ALA A 35 -6.60 10.10 -5.03
C ALA A 35 -7.17 10.36 -3.63
N ARG A 36 -8.42 9.96 -3.41
CA ARG A 36 -9.08 10.05 -2.09
C ARG A 36 -8.90 8.78 -1.27
N VAL A 37 -8.70 7.65 -1.95
CA VAL A 37 -8.52 6.33 -1.36
C VAL A 37 -7.43 5.61 -2.14
N ILE A 38 -6.51 4.97 -1.43
CA ILE A 38 -5.54 4.02 -1.99
C ILE A 38 -5.88 2.63 -1.46
N ASN A 39 -6.07 1.67 -2.37
CA ASN A 39 -6.29 0.26 -2.03
C ASN A 39 -5.03 -0.55 -2.35
N ALA A 40 -4.31 -0.96 -1.32
CA ALA A 40 -3.07 -1.71 -1.39
C ALA A 40 -3.29 -3.19 -1.04
N SER A 41 -3.79 -3.96 -2.01
CA SER A 41 -3.95 -5.41 -1.90
C SER A 41 -2.64 -6.17 -2.16
N TRP A 42 -1.60 -5.74 -1.46
CA TRP A 42 -0.23 -6.27 -1.52
C TRP A 42 0.47 -5.96 -0.20
N GLY A 43 1.60 -6.60 0.03
CA GLY A 43 2.42 -6.31 1.19
C GLY A 43 3.63 -7.23 1.29
N ARG A 44 4.42 -7.05 2.34
CA ARG A 44 5.68 -7.75 2.55
C ARG A 44 6.01 -7.88 4.04
N GLY A 45 6.76 -8.93 4.38
CA GLY A 45 7.21 -9.16 5.77
C GLY A 45 8.34 -8.25 6.24
N SER A 46 9.10 -7.66 5.32
CA SER A 46 10.23 -6.79 5.68
C SER A 46 9.81 -5.33 5.79
N TYR A 47 10.36 -4.64 6.79
CA TYR A 47 10.13 -3.22 7.00
C TYR A 47 10.83 -2.36 5.94
N SER A 48 10.26 -1.18 5.67
CA SER A 48 10.88 -0.12 4.85
C SER A 48 10.48 1.23 5.40
N VAL A 49 11.47 2.04 5.80
CA VAL A 49 11.26 3.42 6.26
C VAL A 49 10.61 4.26 5.15
N ALA A 50 11.05 4.07 3.90
CA ALA A 50 10.51 4.80 2.77
C ALA A 50 9.02 4.49 2.55
N LEU A 51 8.64 3.20 2.65
CA LEU A 51 7.25 2.80 2.51
C LEU A 51 6.38 3.33 3.66
N ARG A 52 6.88 3.27 4.90
CA ARG A 52 6.17 3.85 6.06
C ARG A 52 5.92 5.34 5.86
N ARG A 53 6.94 6.09 5.45
CA ARG A 53 6.83 7.54 5.17
C ARG A 53 5.85 7.85 4.05
N ALA A 54 5.80 7.03 3.00
CA ALA A 54 4.82 7.22 1.91
C ALA A 54 3.37 7.05 2.41
N VAL A 55 3.12 6.07 3.29
CA VAL A 55 1.80 5.87 3.91
C VAL A 55 1.45 7.00 4.87
N GLU A 56 2.42 7.47 5.67
CA GLU A 56 2.24 8.65 6.54
C GLU A 56 1.93 9.90 5.71
N HIS A 57 2.64 10.13 4.61
CA HIS A 57 2.38 11.24 3.68
C HIS A 57 0.97 11.15 3.08
N ALA A 58 0.48 9.95 2.74
CA ALA A 58 -0.90 9.76 2.30
C ALA A 58 -1.91 10.23 3.38
N ALA A 59 -1.67 9.87 4.64
CA ALA A 59 -2.51 10.28 5.77
C ALA A 59 -2.48 11.80 6.00
N GLU A 60 -1.30 12.42 5.96
CA GLU A 60 -1.11 13.87 6.08
C GLU A 60 -1.88 14.65 5.00
N ARG A 61 -2.02 14.06 3.81
CA ARG A 61 -2.76 14.64 2.68
C ARG A 61 -4.25 14.27 2.66
N GLY A 62 -4.73 13.59 3.70
CA GLY A 62 -6.14 13.21 3.85
C GLY A 62 -6.58 12.07 2.93
N VAL A 63 -5.63 11.25 2.45
CA VAL A 63 -5.90 10.08 1.62
C VAL A 63 -6.12 8.87 2.52
N LEU A 64 -7.25 8.18 2.36
CA LEU A 64 -7.51 6.93 3.07
C LEU A 64 -6.66 5.80 2.46
N PHE A 65 -5.70 5.30 3.22
CA PHE A 65 -4.87 4.16 2.81
C PHE A 65 -5.42 2.87 3.40
N VAL A 66 -5.82 1.92 2.55
CA VAL A 66 -6.33 0.60 2.95
C VAL A 66 -5.35 -0.48 2.52
N ALA A 67 -4.83 -1.25 3.47
CA ALA A 67 -3.83 -2.30 3.24
C ALA A 67 -4.38 -3.69 3.54
N ALA A 68 -3.96 -4.70 2.78
CA ALA A 68 -4.24 -6.09 3.11
C ALA A 68 -3.43 -6.56 4.32
N ALA A 69 -4.07 -7.27 5.26
CA ALA A 69 -3.40 -7.82 6.44
C ALA A 69 -2.38 -8.94 6.13
N GLY A 70 -2.46 -9.53 4.94
CA GLY A 70 -1.60 -10.62 4.49
C GLY A 70 -2.22 -12.01 4.69
N ASN A 71 -1.65 -12.99 3.98
CA ASN A 71 -2.16 -14.37 3.89
C ASN A 71 -1.06 -15.44 4.05
N SER A 72 0.07 -15.08 4.66
CA SER A 72 1.26 -15.95 4.70
C SER A 72 1.10 -17.16 5.63
N LEU A 73 0.37 -17.03 6.74
CA LEU A 73 0.17 -18.10 7.73
C LEU A 73 -1.21 -17.98 8.40
N PRO A 74 -1.90 -19.09 8.69
CA PRO A 74 -3.12 -19.09 9.49
C PRO A 74 -2.88 -18.54 10.91
N GLY A 75 -3.79 -17.69 11.40
CA GLY A 75 -3.71 -17.16 12.77
C GLY A 75 -2.53 -16.23 13.03
N LYS A 76 -1.86 -15.73 11.98
CA LYS A 76 -0.76 -14.79 12.11
C LYS A 76 -1.25 -13.47 12.74
N ASP A 77 -0.62 -13.10 13.84
CA ASP A 77 -0.79 -11.81 14.50
C ASP A 77 0.23 -10.80 13.94
N ASN A 78 -0.25 -9.72 13.33
CA ASN A 78 0.60 -8.69 12.74
C ASN A 78 1.27 -7.80 13.79
N ASP A 79 0.82 -7.81 15.05
CA ASP A 79 1.49 -7.13 16.15
C ASP A 79 2.74 -7.90 16.59
N GLN A 80 2.79 -9.21 16.34
CA GLN A 80 3.94 -10.08 16.66
C GLN A 80 4.85 -10.31 15.45
N ILE A 81 4.26 -10.50 14.27
CA ILE A 81 4.98 -10.76 13.02
C ILE A 81 4.50 -9.75 11.99
N PRO A 82 5.14 -8.59 11.86
CA PRO A 82 4.64 -7.52 11.01
C PRO A 82 4.41 -7.89 9.55
N PHE A 83 3.46 -7.21 8.92
CA PHE A 83 3.21 -7.26 7.48
C PHE A 83 2.94 -5.84 6.96
N PHE A 84 3.91 -5.29 6.25
CA PHE A 84 3.83 -3.91 5.78
C PHE A 84 3.16 -3.82 4.41
N PRO A 85 2.29 -2.82 4.17
CA PRO A 85 2.03 -1.64 5.01
C PRO A 85 0.89 -1.77 6.04
N ALA A 86 0.40 -2.98 6.35
CA ALA A 86 -0.72 -3.19 7.28
C ALA A 86 -0.35 -3.20 8.78
N SER A 87 0.93 -3.00 9.12
CA SER A 87 1.48 -2.89 10.48
C SER A 87 2.13 -1.52 10.72
#